data_AF-A0A4Z1L3Z8-F1
#
_entry.id   AF-A0A4Z1L3Z8-F1
#
_cell.length_a   1.000
_cell.length_b   1.000
_cell.length_c   1.000
_cell.angle_alpha   90.00
_cell.angle_beta   90.00
_cell.angle_gamma   90.00
#
_symmetry.space_group_name_H-M   'P 1'
#
loop_
_entity.id
_entity.type
_entity.pdbx_description
1 polymer ?
#
loop_
_entity_poly.entity_id
_entity_poly.type
_entity_poly.pdbx_seq_one_letter_code
_entity_poly.pdbx_strand_id
1 'polypeptide(L)'
;MAFQPTQTWYPSYNDIQPNPDSPFSNATPQILDIPLNFQEIHYREICGMLKYTQDNTRQVTKDKKKYSRELQVALMRLNVGGGEGRDGRERLRKVAVLRKVVRSHQDYKKNLMQCESELWRKENELRKMLRLQVRENGNKDYYEGRNWWFVAGEEESDEEDDDDDDDYEDDDDDDDEDEVEGTKEMELECWSEEDEDLEMKMEG
;
A
#
# COMPACT_ATOMS: atom_id res chain seq x y z
N MET A 1 -78.48 -20.66 -18.04
CA MET A 1 -77.28 -20.00 -17.47
C MET A 1 -76.33 -21.11 -17.05
N ALA A 2 -75.20 -21.25 -17.73
CA ALA A 2 -74.17 -22.25 -17.42
C ALA A 2 -73.10 -21.57 -16.57
N PHE A 3 -72.83 -22.12 -15.38
CA PHE A 3 -71.72 -21.69 -14.54
C PHE A 3 -70.42 -22.30 -15.10
N GLN A 4 -69.43 -21.46 -15.37
CA GLN A 4 -68.08 -21.92 -15.75
C GLN A 4 -67.33 -22.42 -14.50
N PRO A 5 -66.51 -23.48 -14.61
CA PRO A 5 -65.68 -23.94 -13.50
C PRO A 5 -64.59 -22.90 -13.21
N THR A 6 -64.45 -22.53 -11.95
CA THR A 6 -63.36 -21.71 -11.43
C THR A 6 -62.01 -22.36 -11.72
N GLN A 7 -61.17 -21.66 -12.48
CA GLN A 7 -59.78 -22.00 -12.74
C GLN A 7 -59.00 -21.90 -11.42
N THR A 8 -58.64 -23.04 -10.83
CA THR A 8 -57.83 -23.09 -9.62
C THR A 8 -56.37 -22.81 -9.98
N TRP A 9 -55.80 -21.73 -9.42
CA TRP A 9 -54.39 -21.33 -9.58
C TRP A 9 -53.39 -22.17 -8.77
N TYR A 10 -53.84 -23.25 -8.13
CA TYR A 10 -52.97 -24.14 -7.38
C TYR A 10 -52.39 -25.21 -8.32
N PRO A 11 -51.05 -25.39 -8.33
CA PRO A 11 -50.44 -26.55 -8.99
C PRO A 11 -51.06 -27.83 -8.45
N SER A 12 -51.32 -28.80 -9.32
CA SER A 12 -51.80 -30.11 -8.90
C SER A 12 -50.78 -30.75 -7.96
N TYR A 13 -51.22 -31.54 -6.98
CA TYR A 13 -50.30 -32.32 -6.13
C TYR A 13 -49.36 -33.22 -6.96
N ASN A 14 -49.75 -33.58 -8.18
CA ASN A 14 -48.92 -34.34 -9.12
C ASN A 14 -47.88 -33.49 -9.87
N ASP A 15 -47.98 -32.16 -9.86
CA ASP A 15 -47.01 -31.26 -10.52
C ASP A 15 -45.82 -30.90 -9.62
N ILE A 16 -45.90 -31.22 -8.33
CA ILE A 16 -44.86 -30.87 -7.33
C ILE A 16 -43.94 -32.06 -7.03
N GLN A 17 -44.25 -33.26 -7.54
CA GLN A 17 -43.39 -34.42 -7.33
C GLN A 17 -42.19 -34.33 -8.30
N PRO A 18 -40.95 -34.15 -7.80
CA PRO A 18 -39.78 -34.22 -8.66
C PRO A 18 -39.74 -35.61 -9.31
N ASN A 19 -39.46 -35.65 -10.60
CA ASN A 19 -39.35 -36.91 -11.34
C ASN A 19 -38.29 -37.81 -10.65
N PRO A 20 -38.65 -38.99 -10.13
CA PRO A 20 -37.72 -39.87 -9.42
C PRO A 20 -36.60 -40.39 -10.34
N ASP A 21 -36.80 -40.37 -11.65
CA ASP A 21 -35.81 -40.79 -12.65
C ASP A 21 -34.97 -39.61 -13.21
N SER A 22 -35.22 -38.38 -12.73
CA SER A 22 -34.33 -37.27 -13.06
C SER A 22 -33.08 -37.39 -12.21
N PRO A 23 -31.88 -37.60 -12.79
CA PRO A 23 -30.66 -37.44 -12.03
C PRO A 23 -30.69 -36.02 -11.45
N PHE A 24 -30.39 -35.88 -10.15
CA PHE A 24 -30.17 -34.56 -9.57
C PHE A 24 -29.22 -33.82 -10.51
N SER A 25 -29.72 -32.77 -11.16
CA SER A 25 -28.85 -31.93 -11.96
C SER A 25 -27.78 -31.46 -11.01
N ASN A 26 -26.51 -31.76 -11.30
CA ASN A 26 -25.37 -31.10 -10.70
C ASN A 26 -25.46 -29.63 -11.12
N ALA A 27 -26.39 -28.89 -10.50
CA ALA A 27 -26.49 -27.47 -10.64
C ALA A 27 -25.12 -26.98 -10.16
N THR A 28 -24.30 -26.54 -11.12
CA THR A 28 -23.10 -25.78 -10.83
C THR A 28 -23.50 -24.78 -9.76
N PRO A 29 -22.85 -24.76 -8.58
CA PRO A 29 -23.30 -23.92 -7.49
C PRO A 29 -23.45 -22.53 -8.07
N GLN A 30 -24.69 -22.01 -8.06
CA GLN A 30 -24.91 -20.63 -8.44
C GLN A 30 -23.93 -19.85 -7.59
N ILE A 31 -23.04 -19.11 -8.25
CA ILE A 31 -22.17 -18.15 -7.57
C ILE A 31 -23.15 -17.16 -6.96
N LEU A 32 -23.60 -17.46 -5.75
CA LEU A 32 -24.41 -16.56 -4.96
C LEU A 32 -23.49 -15.37 -4.75
N ASP A 33 -23.85 -14.25 -5.37
CA ASP A 33 -23.31 -12.93 -5.09
C ASP A 33 -23.76 -12.56 -3.66
N ILE A 34 -23.20 -13.28 -2.68
CA ILE A 34 -23.39 -12.99 -1.28
C ILE A 34 -22.62 -11.70 -1.03
N PRO A 35 -23.29 -10.61 -0.64
CA PRO A 35 -22.61 -9.36 -0.36
C PRO A 35 -21.60 -9.60 0.75
N LEU A 36 -20.41 -9.01 0.58
CA LEU A 36 -19.34 -9.08 1.55
C LEU A 36 -19.81 -8.59 2.93
N ASN A 37 -19.50 -9.35 3.96
CA ASN A 37 -19.58 -8.85 5.32
C ASN A 37 -18.53 -7.74 5.53
N PHE A 38 -18.79 -6.81 6.44
CA PHE A 38 -17.89 -5.72 6.79
C PHE A 38 -16.45 -6.17 7.05
N GLN A 39 -16.27 -7.29 7.74
CA GLN A 39 -14.94 -7.86 8.01
C GLN A 39 -14.23 -8.34 6.74
N GLU A 40 -14.97 -8.87 5.75
CA GLU A 40 -14.40 -9.30 4.48
C GLU A 40 -14.04 -8.10 3.59
N ILE A 41 -14.84 -7.02 3.63
CA ILE A 41 -14.52 -5.75 2.98
C ILE A 41 -13.21 -5.19 3.55
N HIS A 42 -13.12 -5.09 4.88
CA HIS A 42 -11.95 -4.57 5.56
C HIS A 42 -10.69 -5.42 5.29
N TYR A 43 -10.84 -6.74 5.18
CA TYR A 43 -9.75 -7.62 4.79
C TYR A 43 -9.22 -7.29 3.40
N ARG A 44 -10.10 -7.09 2.41
CA ARG A 44 -9.70 -6.69 1.06
C ARG A 44 -9.05 -5.32 1.02
N GLU A 45 -9.53 -4.37 1.81
CA GLU A 45 -8.90 -3.05 1.93
C GLU A 45 -7.46 -3.17 2.45
N ILE A 46 -7.23 -3.98 3.49
CA ILE A 46 -5.89 -4.24 4.02
C ILE A 46 -5.00 -4.90 2.96
N CYS A 47 -5.49 -5.91 2.24
CA CYS A 47 -4.73 -6.52 1.14
C CYS A 47 -4.40 -5.51 0.03
N GLY A 48 -5.34 -4.61 -0.29
CA GLY A 48 -5.11 -3.52 -1.24
C GLY A 48 -4.03 -2.55 -0.78
N MET A 49 -4.06 -2.16 0.50
CA MET A 49 -3.04 -1.31 1.12
C MET A 49 -1.66 -2.00 1.17
N LEU A 50 -1.61 -3.30 1.45
CA LEU A 50 -0.37 -4.10 1.41
C LEU A 50 0.24 -4.07 0.03
N LYS A 51 -0.55 -4.41 -1.00
CA LYS A 51 -0.09 -4.39 -2.38
C LYS A 51 0.41 -3.01 -2.79
N TYR A 52 -0.35 -1.96 -2.47
CA TYR A 52 0.07 -0.58 -2.72
C TYR A 52 1.41 -0.27 -2.03
N THR A 53 1.57 -0.66 -0.77
CA THR A 53 2.80 -0.41 -0.01
C THR A 53 3.99 -1.13 -0.64
N GLN A 54 3.83 -2.41 -1.02
CA GLN A 54 4.86 -3.20 -1.70
C GLN A 54 5.27 -2.61 -3.05
N ASP A 55 4.29 -2.24 -3.88
CA ASP A 55 4.54 -1.62 -5.18
C ASP A 55 5.28 -0.28 -5.02
N ASN A 56 4.91 0.52 -4.02
CA ASN A 56 5.62 1.76 -3.70
C ASN A 56 7.03 1.52 -3.16
N THR A 57 7.24 0.54 -2.28
CA THR A 57 8.57 0.18 -1.77
C THR A 57 9.52 -0.19 -2.92
N ARG A 58 9.03 -0.96 -3.90
CA ARG A 58 9.77 -1.32 -5.12
C ARG A 58 10.12 -0.07 -5.95
N GLN A 59 9.14 0.80 -6.17
CA GLN A 59 9.35 2.03 -6.95
C GLN A 59 10.34 2.99 -6.27
N VAL A 60 10.19 3.23 -4.97
CA VAL A 60 11.08 4.10 -4.18
C VAL A 60 12.50 3.56 -4.16
N THR A 61 12.67 2.24 -4.05
CA THR A 61 14.00 1.60 -4.10
C THR A 61 14.66 1.82 -5.47
N LYS A 62 13.90 1.69 -6.56
CA LYS A 62 14.37 1.95 -7.92
C LYS A 62 14.77 3.43 -8.11
N ASP A 63 13.93 4.35 -7.63
CA ASP A 63 14.20 5.79 -7.73
C ASP A 63 15.39 6.22 -6.87
N LYS A 64 15.52 5.67 -5.66
CA LYS A 64 16.72 5.86 -4.82
C LYS A 64 17.98 5.42 -5.58
N LYS A 65 17.99 4.23 -6.19
CA LYS A 65 19.14 3.72 -6.96
C LYS A 65 19.49 4.65 -8.12
N LYS A 66 18.49 5.21 -8.81
CA LYS A 66 18.69 6.22 -9.85
C LYS A 66 19.35 7.49 -9.29
N TYR A 67 18.80 8.07 -8.23
CA TYR A 67 19.33 9.31 -7.64
C TYR A 67 20.70 9.12 -7.00
N SER A 68 20.99 7.96 -6.42
CA SER A 68 22.32 7.62 -5.91
C SER A 68 23.37 7.61 -7.01
N ARG A 69 23.06 7.04 -8.19
CA ARG A 69 23.95 7.08 -9.36
C ARG A 69 24.16 8.51 -9.85
N GLU A 70 23.09 9.31 -9.91
CA GLU A 70 23.21 10.73 -10.29
C GLU A 70 24.06 11.52 -9.28
N LEU A 71 23.93 11.23 -7.99
CA LEU A 71 24.73 11.81 -6.92
C LEU A 71 26.21 11.46 -7.08
N GLN A 72 26.54 10.20 -7.35
CA GLN A 72 27.92 9.78 -7.62
C GLN A 72 28.53 10.54 -8.80
N VAL A 73 27.80 10.66 -9.91
CA VAL A 73 28.25 11.45 -11.07
C VAL A 73 28.42 12.93 -10.71
N ALA A 74 27.52 13.51 -9.93
CA ALA A 74 27.62 14.90 -9.49
C ALA A 74 28.84 15.13 -8.58
N LEU A 75 29.12 14.20 -7.67
CA LEU A 75 30.32 14.22 -6.82
C LEU A 75 31.60 14.12 -7.64
N MET A 76 31.67 13.21 -8.62
CA MET A 76 32.82 13.12 -9.53
C MET A 76 33.06 14.43 -10.29
N ARG A 77 31.98 15.05 -10.81
CA ARG A 77 32.07 16.34 -11.51
C ARG A 77 32.51 17.48 -10.60
N LEU A 78 32.08 17.48 -9.34
CA LEU A 78 32.51 18.43 -8.34
C LEU A 78 34.00 18.24 -8.01
N ASN A 79 34.46 17.01 -7.85
CA ASN A 79 35.86 16.68 -7.58
C ASN A 79 36.79 17.12 -8.73
N VAL A 80 36.36 16.91 -9.99
CA VAL A 80 37.15 17.31 -11.17
C VAL A 80 37.07 18.81 -11.44
N GLY A 81 35.88 19.40 -11.35
CA GLY A 81 35.63 20.80 -11.74
C GLY A 81 35.81 21.83 -10.61
N GLY A 82 35.94 21.38 -9.36
CA GLY A 82 36.02 22.24 -8.18
C GLY A 82 34.69 22.94 -7.82
N GLY A 83 34.64 23.47 -6.59
CA GLY A 83 33.48 24.18 -6.02
C GLY A 83 33.52 25.71 -6.20
N GLU A 84 34.57 26.26 -6.83
CA GLU A 84 34.75 27.70 -6.96
C GLU A 84 34.05 28.32 -8.17
N GLY A 85 33.80 29.62 -8.11
CA GLY A 85 33.13 30.37 -9.18
C GLY A 85 31.61 30.14 -9.23
N ARG A 86 30.97 30.64 -10.29
CA ARG A 86 29.52 30.49 -10.49
C ARG A 86 29.15 29.02 -10.71
N ASP A 87 29.87 28.36 -11.60
CA ASP A 87 29.59 26.97 -11.99
C ASP A 87 29.95 25.98 -10.87
N GLY A 88 30.98 26.27 -10.07
CA GLY A 88 31.32 25.46 -8.89
C GLY A 88 30.27 25.52 -7.79
N ARG A 89 29.71 26.71 -7.53
CA ARG A 89 28.56 26.86 -6.62
C ARG A 89 27.33 26.10 -7.10
N GLU A 90 27.09 26.07 -8.41
CA GLU A 90 25.99 25.29 -8.98
C GLU A 90 26.22 23.77 -8.82
N ARG A 91 27.45 23.28 -9.03
CA ARG A 91 27.82 21.88 -8.75
C ARG A 91 27.60 21.50 -7.28
N LEU A 92 28.02 22.36 -6.34
CA LEU A 92 27.80 22.17 -4.90
C LEU A 92 26.32 22.09 -4.56
N ARG A 93 25.51 23.03 -5.08
CA ARG A 93 24.05 23.01 -4.88
C ARG A 93 23.42 21.73 -5.42
N LYS A 94 23.82 21.28 -6.61
CA LYS A 94 23.33 20.04 -7.19
C LYS A 94 23.64 18.82 -6.30
N VAL A 95 24.86 18.72 -5.79
CA VAL A 95 25.25 17.65 -4.84
C VAL A 95 24.40 17.73 -3.57
N ALA A 96 24.22 18.91 -2.99
CA ALA A 96 23.42 19.09 -1.78
C ALA A 96 21.95 18.67 -1.98
N VAL A 97 21.34 19.05 -3.11
CA VAL A 97 19.97 18.64 -3.45
C VAL A 97 19.89 17.12 -3.63
N LEU A 98 20.82 16.52 -4.38
CA LEU A 98 20.81 15.07 -4.61
C LEU A 98 21.01 14.27 -3.31
N ARG A 99 21.86 14.72 -2.39
CA ARG A 99 21.99 14.12 -1.05
C ARG A 99 20.66 14.13 -0.29
N LYS A 100 19.96 15.26 -0.29
CA LYS A 100 18.64 15.39 0.35
C LYS A 100 17.61 14.46 -0.29
N VAL A 101 17.60 14.35 -1.62
CA VAL A 101 16.69 13.47 -2.35
C VAL A 101 16.97 11.99 -2.03
N VAL A 102 18.24 11.57 -1.99
CA VAL A 102 18.58 10.19 -1.63
C VAL A 102 18.15 9.87 -0.19
N ARG A 103 18.41 10.78 0.75
CA ARG A 103 17.99 10.63 2.15
C ARG A 103 16.47 10.57 2.28
N SER A 104 15.73 11.44 1.59
CA SER A 104 14.27 11.42 1.65
C SER A 104 13.66 10.12 1.10
N HIS A 105 14.25 9.53 0.06
CA HIS A 105 13.80 8.21 -0.43
C HIS A 105 14.10 7.09 0.56
N GLN A 106 15.22 7.16 1.29
CA GLN A 106 15.56 6.20 2.34
C GLN A 106 14.59 6.29 3.51
N ASP A 107 14.28 7.51 3.98
CA ASP A 107 13.32 7.74 5.05
C ASP A 107 11.91 7.28 4.64
N TYR A 108 11.50 7.60 3.41
CA TYR A 108 10.21 7.17 2.90
C TYR A 108 10.12 5.64 2.76
N LYS A 109 11.19 4.97 2.30
CA LYS A 109 11.26 3.50 2.30
C LYS A 109 11.10 2.93 3.72
N LYS A 110 11.77 3.51 4.72
CA LYS A 110 11.64 3.09 6.12
C LYS A 110 10.20 3.18 6.61
N ASN A 111 9.52 4.29 6.32
CA ASN A 111 8.11 4.47 6.68
C ASN A 111 7.20 3.45 5.97
N LEU A 112 7.44 3.17 4.68
CA LEU A 112 6.69 2.13 3.95
C LEU A 112 6.87 0.74 4.59
N MET A 113 8.09 0.37 4.99
CA MET A 113 8.35 -0.91 5.67
C MET A 113 7.64 -1.00 7.02
N GLN A 114 7.55 0.10 7.78
CA GLN A 114 6.78 0.15 9.02
C GLN A 114 5.28 -0.05 8.75
N CYS A 115 4.72 0.65 7.75
CA CYS A 115 3.33 0.47 7.35
C CYS A 115 3.05 -0.96 6.89
N GLU A 116 3.94 -1.55 6.09
CA GLU A 116 3.81 -2.92 5.61
C GLU A 116 3.75 -3.92 6.78
N SER A 117 4.65 -3.79 7.76
CA SER A 117 4.67 -4.64 8.96
C SER A 117 3.37 -4.55 9.76
N GLU A 118 2.85 -3.33 9.98
CA GLU A 118 1.57 -3.15 10.67
C GLU A 118 0.39 -3.75 9.91
N LEU A 119 0.37 -3.57 8.58
CA LEU A 119 -0.67 -4.12 7.71
C LEU A 119 -0.62 -5.65 7.67
N TRP A 120 0.56 -6.26 7.65
CA TRP A 120 0.74 -7.71 7.72
C TRP A 120 0.17 -8.30 9.01
N ARG A 121 0.42 -7.64 10.15
CA ARG A 121 -0.16 -8.07 11.43
C ARG A 121 -1.69 -8.01 11.38
N LYS A 122 -2.26 -6.91 10.89
CA LYS A 122 -3.72 -6.73 10.78
C LYS A 122 -4.36 -7.72 9.79
N GLU A 123 -3.71 -7.97 8.65
CA GLU A 123 -4.13 -8.97 7.68
C GLU A 123 -4.22 -10.34 8.33
N ASN A 124 -3.16 -10.75 9.04
CA ASN A 124 -3.08 -12.06 9.68
C ASN A 124 -4.11 -12.23 10.79
N GLU A 125 -4.33 -11.21 11.62
CA GLU A 125 -5.35 -11.21 12.66
C GLU A 125 -6.76 -11.37 12.05
N LEU A 126 -7.08 -10.58 11.03
CA LEU A 126 -8.38 -10.60 10.39
C LEU A 126 -8.62 -11.90 9.61
N ARG A 127 -7.60 -12.42 8.93
CA ARG A 127 -7.62 -13.73 8.27
C ARG A 127 -7.93 -14.85 9.25
N LYS A 128 -7.32 -14.83 10.44
CA LYS A 128 -7.60 -15.80 11.52
C LYS A 128 -9.04 -15.69 12.01
N MET A 129 -9.53 -14.47 12.28
CA MET A 129 -10.92 -14.25 12.72
C MET A 129 -11.94 -14.73 11.68
N LEU A 130 -11.76 -14.39 10.40
CA LEU A 130 -12.66 -14.81 9.31
C LEU A 130 -12.72 -16.34 9.19
N ARG A 131 -11.57 -17.03 9.30
CA ARG A 131 -11.52 -18.50 9.28
C ARG A 131 -12.22 -19.13 10.48
N LEU A 132 -12.10 -18.54 11.67
CA LEU A 132 -12.77 -19.01 12.88
C LEU A 132 -14.30 -18.85 12.78
N GLN A 133 -14.77 -17.68 12.37
CA GLN A 133 -16.21 -17.41 12.22
C GLN A 133 -16.89 -18.40 11.28
N VAL A 134 -16.24 -18.70 10.16
CA VAL A 134 -16.74 -19.65 9.16
C VAL A 134 -16.77 -21.09 9.69
N ARG A 135 -15.77 -21.48 10.50
CA ARG A 135 -15.74 -22.78 11.18
C ARG A 135 -16.85 -22.90 12.22
N GLU A 136 -17.07 -21.86 13.03
CA GLU A 136 -18.12 -21.83 14.07
C GLU A 136 -19.53 -21.86 13.46
N ASN A 137 -19.73 -21.22 12.31
CA ASN A 137 -20.99 -21.26 11.56
C ASN A 137 -21.24 -22.58 10.83
N GLY A 138 -20.37 -23.59 10.98
CA GLY A 138 -20.51 -24.89 10.33
C GLY A 138 -20.30 -24.87 8.81
N ASN A 139 -19.79 -23.76 8.26
CA ASN A 139 -19.59 -23.57 6.82
C ASN A 139 -18.10 -23.60 6.48
N LYS A 140 -17.35 -24.60 6.98
CA LYS A 140 -15.89 -24.67 6.90
C LYS A 140 -15.34 -24.45 5.48
N ASP A 141 -16.11 -24.82 4.47
CA ASP A 141 -15.73 -24.82 3.07
C ASP A 141 -16.08 -23.49 2.36
N TYR A 142 -16.62 -22.49 3.07
CA TYR A 142 -17.04 -21.20 2.50
C TYR A 142 -15.93 -20.46 1.73
N TYR A 143 -14.68 -20.66 2.17
CA TYR A 143 -13.49 -20.14 1.48
C TYR A 143 -12.71 -21.23 0.72
N GLU A 144 -13.08 -22.51 0.84
CA GLU A 144 -12.46 -23.58 0.05
C GLU A 144 -12.87 -23.43 -1.42
N GLY A 145 -11.89 -23.42 -2.33
CA GLY A 145 -12.10 -23.10 -3.75
C GLY A 145 -12.19 -21.60 -4.06
N ARG A 146 -12.21 -20.73 -3.04
CA ARG A 146 -12.00 -19.29 -3.17
C ARG A 146 -10.58 -18.91 -2.72
N ASN A 147 -9.56 -19.58 -3.26
CA ASN A 147 -8.14 -19.28 -2.99
C ASN A 147 -7.76 -17.83 -3.34
N TRP A 148 -8.55 -17.15 -4.17
CA TRP A 148 -8.45 -15.72 -4.47
C TRP A 148 -8.97 -14.82 -3.34
N TRP A 149 -9.66 -15.37 -2.34
CA TRP A 149 -10.27 -14.62 -1.24
C TRP A 149 -9.28 -14.23 -0.16
N PHE A 150 -8.35 -15.13 0.15
CA PHE A 150 -7.18 -14.82 0.96
C PHE A 150 -6.04 -14.80 -0.03
N VAL A 151 -5.53 -13.61 -0.36
CA VAL A 151 -4.36 -13.49 -1.22
C VAL A 151 -3.30 -14.41 -0.60
N ALA A 152 -2.89 -15.43 -1.37
CA ALA A 152 -1.78 -16.29 -1.01
C ALA A 152 -0.52 -15.42 -1.02
N GLY A 153 -0.27 -14.71 0.08
CA GLY A 153 0.99 -14.02 0.35
C GLY A 153 2.08 -14.98 0.79
N GLU A 154 1.77 -16.26 1.01
CA GLU A 154 2.71 -17.30 1.43
C GLU A 154 2.23 -18.66 0.87
N GLU A 155 2.64 -18.99 -0.35
CA GLU A 155 3.43 -20.21 -0.45
C GLU A 155 4.84 -19.76 -0.05
N GLU A 156 5.41 -20.41 0.95
CA GLU A 156 6.77 -20.23 1.44
C GLU A 156 7.73 -20.08 0.26
N SER A 157 8.11 -18.85 -0.06
CA SER A 157 9.27 -18.61 -0.92
C SER A 157 10.49 -18.73 -0.02
N ASP A 158 10.91 -19.97 0.17
CA ASP A 158 12.27 -20.35 0.55
C ASP A 158 13.20 -20.04 -0.65
N GLU A 159 13.15 -18.81 -1.14
CA GLU A 159 14.12 -18.28 -2.09
C GLU A 159 15.13 -17.51 -1.25
N GLU A 160 16.21 -18.21 -0.94
CA GLU A 160 17.53 -17.64 -0.68
C GLU A 160 17.84 -16.62 -1.79
N ASP A 161 17.39 -15.38 -1.63
CA ASP A 161 17.84 -14.26 -2.45
C ASP A 161 19.12 -13.73 -1.81
N ASP A 162 20.19 -14.40 -2.21
CA ASP A 162 21.61 -14.07 -1.98
C ASP A 162 21.97 -12.80 -2.77
N ASP A 163 21.21 -11.71 -2.57
CA ASP A 163 21.52 -10.38 -3.12
C ASP A 163 22.33 -9.61 -2.08
N ASP A 164 23.61 -9.99 -2.06
CA ASP A 164 24.78 -9.21 -1.67
C ASP A 164 24.67 -7.79 -2.28
N ASP A 165 24.10 -6.82 -1.55
CA ASP A 165 24.14 -5.41 -1.95
C ASP A 165 24.48 -4.57 -0.69
N ASP A 166 25.74 -4.73 -0.27
CA ASP A 166 26.58 -3.82 0.51
C ASP A 166 25.82 -2.91 1.49
N ASP A 167 25.72 -3.43 2.71
CA ASP A 167 25.56 -2.69 3.94
C ASP A 167 26.75 -1.71 4.10
N TYR A 168 26.65 -0.54 3.46
CA TYR A 168 27.35 0.62 3.97
C TYR A 168 26.55 1.12 5.17
N GLU A 169 26.73 0.43 6.30
CA GLU A 169 26.62 1.04 7.62
C GLU A 169 27.57 2.25 7.61
N ASP A 170 27.02 3.40 7.27
CA ASP A 170 27.65 4.69 7.53
C ASP A 170 27.38 4.96 9.02
N ASP A 171 28.20 4.32 9.86
CA ASP A 171 28.50 4.72 11.23
C ASP A 171 29.12 6.12 11.18
N ASP A 172 28.31 7.14 10.90
CA ASP A 172 28.62 8.53 11.28
C ASP A 172 28.11 8.70 12.73
N ASP A 173 28.79 8.04 13.66
CA ASP A 173 28.96 8.51 15.04
C ASP A 173 29.79 9.82 14.98
N ASP A 174 29.16 10.92 14.59
CA ASP A 174 29.68 12.27 14.85
C ASP A 174 29.32 12.64 16.30
N ASP A 175 30.14 12.11 17.21
CA ASP A 175 30.23 12.45 18.62
C ASP A 175 30.92 13.83 18.77
N ASP A 176 30.20 14.91 18.49
CA ASP A 176 30.63 16.28 18.77
C ASP A 176 30.08 16.75 20.14
N GLU A 177 30.56 16.13 21.22
CA GLU A 177 30.62 16.78 22.53
C GLU A 177 31.98 17.48 22.67
N ASP A 178 32.03 18.81 22.48
CA ASP A 178 32.60 19.67 23.52
C ASP A 178 32.13 21.14 23.44
N GLU A 179 31.96 21.67 24.63
CA GLU A 179 31.22 22.83 25.07
C GLU A 179 32.11 24.09 25.06
N VAL A 180 31.79 25.11 24.24
CA VAL A 180 32.26 26.48 24.55
C VAL A 180 31.26 27.56 24.09
N GLU A 181 30.36 27.89 25.01
CA GLU A 181 30.03 29.25 25.47
C GLU A 181 30.02 30.39 24.43
N GLY A 182 28.83 30.85 24.04
CA GLY A 182 28.65 32.28 23.73
C GLY A 182 27.69 32.72 22.63
N THR A 183 26.41 32.86 23.00
CA THR A 183 25.47 33.93 22.59
C THR A 183 24.71 33.88 21.24
N LYS A 184 23.37 33.94 21.42
CA LYS A 184 22.31 34.57 20.59
C LYS A 184 21.77 33.82 19.37
N GLU A 185 20.72 33.04 19.63
CA GLU A 185 19.34 33.33 19.23
C GLU A 185 19.19 34.16 17.93
N MET A 186 18.87 33.46 16.84
CA MET A 186 18.02 34.04 15.80
C MET A 186 17.11 32.96 15.25
N GLU A 187 15.89 32.98 15.78
CA GLU A 187 14.71 32.29 15.28
C GLU A 187 14.53 32.64 13.79
N LEU A 188 14.53 31.63 12.91
CA LEU A 188 14.05 31.81 11.55
C LEU A 188 12.53 31.67 11.60
N GLU A 189 11.88 32.82 11.70
CA GLU A 189 10.44 33.00 11.63
C GLU A 189 9.84 32.28 10.41
N CYS A 190 8.78 31.53 10.70
CA CYS A 190 7.83 30.97 9.75
C CYS A 190 7.38 32.03 8.75
N TRP A 191 7.63 31.79 7.47
CA TRP A 191 6.94 32.51 6.41
C TRP A 191 5.51 31.95 6.34
N SER A 192 4.57 32.67 6.96
CA SER A 192 3.14 32.46 6.79
C SER A 192 2.75 32.80 5.35
N GLU A 193 2.22 31.81 4.62
CA GLU A 193 1.40 32.01 3.43
C GLU A 193 0.12 32.75 3.81
N GLU A 194 -0.04 33.98 3.35
CA GLU A 194 -1.35 34.63 3.24
C GLU A 194 -1.42 35.30 1.86
N ASP A 195 -2.09 34.60 0.95
CA ASP A 195 -2.63 35.14 -0.30
C ASP A 195 -3.83 36.05 0.06
N GLU A 196 -3.75 37.35 -0.25
CA GLU A 196 -4.94 38.19 -0.32
C GLU A 196 -5.02 38.96 -1.64
N ASP A 197 -6.13 38.68 -2.33
CA ASP A 197 -6.56 39.13 -3.63
C ASP A 197 -6.62 40.68 -3.77
N LEU A 198 -5.93 41.20 -4.78
CA LEU A 198 -6.03 42.59 -5.23
C LEU A 198 -7.27 42.78 -6.13
N GLU A 199 -8.45 43.01 -5.55
CA GLU A 199 -9.63 43.51 -6.26
C GLU A 199 -9.52 45.04 -6.44
N MET A 200 -8.91 45.50 -7.54
CA MET A 200 -8.92 46.93 -7.92
C MET A 200 -10.31 47.35 -8.41
N LYS A 201 -11.07 48.07 -7.59
CA LYS A 201 -12.21 48.89 -8.04
C LYS A 201 -11.74 50.30 -8.38
N MET A 202 -11.81 50.62 -9.67
CA MET A 202 -11.73 51.99 -10.16
C MET A 202 -13.08 52.73 -9.99
N GLU A 203 -12.95 54.05 -9.88
CA GLU A 203 -13.91 55.12 -10.17
C GLU A 203 -14.85 55.64 -9.05
N GLY A 204 -14.81 56.98 -8.94
CA GLY A 204 -15.55 57.86 -8.05
C GLY A 204 -14.83 59.20 -7.91
#